data_AF-A0A932ULC6-F1
#
_entry.id   AF-A0A932ULC6-F1
#
_cell.length_a   1.000
_cell.length_b   1.000
_cell.length_c   1.000
_cell.angle_alpha   90.00
_cell.angle_beta   90.00
_cell.angle_gamma   90.00
#
_symmetry.space_group_name_H-M   'P 1'
#
loop_
_entity.id
_entity.type
_entity.pdbx_description
1 polymer ?
#
loop_
_entity_poly.entity_id
_entity_poly.type
_entity_poly.pdbx_seq_one_letter_code
_entity_poly.pdbx_strand_id
1 'polypeptide(L)'
;MAALTLYHRTSIGEARQIVKEGFRDQKWGFSVDDAVTERRVKAMGVWLTDRLLESDDGPPGDATLEVLLDANEASLQPFELAGVLGEARLWVVPATILNPRSRLRILRVDPRSSGWFDRREFQE
;
A
#
# COMPACT_ATOMS: atom_id res chain seq x y z
N MET A 1 7.75 -21.72 8.30
CA MET A 1 7.87 -20.28 7.99
C MET A 1 6.46 -19.72 8.01
N ALA A 2 6.19 -18.69 8.81
CA ALA A 2 4.88 -18.04 8.83
C ALA A 2 4.82 -17.06 7.66
N ALA A 3 3.80 -17.17 6.81
CA ALA A 3 3.53 -16.19 5.78
C ALA A 3 2.78 -15.01 6.41
N LEU A 4 3.21 -13.79 6.09
CA LEU A 4 2.52 -12.58 6.52
C LEU A 4 1.45 -12.22 5.51
N THR A 5 0.27 -11.86 5.99
CA THR A 5 -0.80 -11.32 5.15
C THR A 5 -0.84 -9.83 5.35
N LEU A 6 -0.60 -9.09 4.28
CA LEU A 6 -0.63 -7.63 4.25
C LEU A 6 -1.62 -7.14 3.20
N TYR A 7 -2.02 -5.88 3.31
CA TYR A 7 -3.00 -5.28 2.42
C TYR A 7 -2.42 -4.04 1.73
N HIS A 8 -2.68 -3.94 0.44
CA HIS A 8 -2.35 -2.79 -0.40
C HIS A 8 -3.62 -2.26 -1.06
N ARG A 9 -3.93 -0.98 -0.88
CA ARG A 9 -5.08 -0.35 -1.53
C ARG A 9 -4.61 0.44 -2.74
N THR A 10 -5.33 0.33 -3.85
CA THR A 10 -4.99 1.02 -5.09
C THR A 10 -6.20 1.08 -6.03
N SER A 11 -6.08 1.76 -7.17
CA SER A 11 -7.11 1.79 -8.21
C SER A 11 -7.25 0.43 -8.90
N ILE A 12 -8.41 0.16 -9.51
CA ILE A 12 -8.65 -1.10 -10.25
C ILE A 12 -7.62 -1.33 -11.36
N GLY A 13 -7.24 -0.26 -12.08
CA GLY A 13 -6.24 -0.32 -13.15
C GLY A 13 -4.87 -0.73 -12.63
N GLU A 14 -4.41 -0.08 -11.56
CA GLU A 14 -3.14 -0.39 -10.90
C GLU A 14 -3.15 -1.80 -10.30
N ALA A 15 -4.23 -2.21 -9.64
CA ALA A 15 -4.38 -3.56 -9.10
C ALA A 15 -4.16 -4.63 -10.17
N ARG A 16 -4.74 -4.43 -11.37
CA ARG A 16 -4.55 -5.35 -12.52
C ARG A 16 -3.11 -5.33 -13.03
N GLN A 17 -2.49 -4.16 -13.12
CA GLN A 17 -1.09 -4.07 -13.52
C GLN A 17 -0.17 -4.76 -12.52
N ILE A 18 -0.37 -4.54 -11.22
CA ILE A 18 0.44 -5.14 -10.15
C ILE A 18 0.32 -6.66 -10.17
N VAL A 19 -0.89 -7.21 -10.37
CA VAL A 19 -1.06 -8.67 -10.48
C VAL A 19 -0.38 -9.24 -11.73
N LYS A 20 -0.29 -8.47 -12.82
CA LYS A 20 0.29 -8.92 -14.09
C LYS A 20 1.82 -8.76 -14.14
N GLU A 21 2.33 -7.64 -13.66
CA GLU A 21 3.72 -7.19 -13.82
C GLU A 21 4.50 -7.15 -12.50
N GLY A 22 3.83 -7.35 -11.37
CA GLY A 22 4.37 -7.14 -10.04
C GLY A 22 4.27 -5.68 -9.60
N PHE A 23 4.69 -5.43 -8.37
CA PHE A 23 4.75 -4.07 -7.83
C PHE A 23 5.80 -3.21 -8.54
N ARG A 24 5.58 -1.90 -8.48
CA ARG A 24 6.55 -0.86 -8.88
C ARG A 24 6.74 0.11 -7.73
N ASP A 25 7.96 0.59 -7.55
CA ASP A 25 8.27 1.58 -6.52
C ASP A 25 7.59 2.91 -6.83
N GLN A 26 6.86 3.43 -5.85
CA GLN A 26 6.20 4.73 -5.94
C GLN A 26 6.75 5.66 -4.85
N LYS A 27 6.71 6.96 -5.12
CA LYS A 27 7.12 7.99 -4.16
C LYS A 27 5.90 8.34 -3.32
N TRP A 28 6.05 8.21 -2.01
CA TRP A 28 5.02 8.51 -1.03
C TRP A 28 5.48 9.61 -0.08
N GLY A 29 4.56 10.50 0.26
CA GLY A 29 4.71 11.43 1.36
C GLY A 29 3.69 11.09 2.43
N PHE A 30 4.17 10.69 3.60
CA PHE A 30 3.34 10.38 4.76
C PHE A 30 3.48 11.48 5.79
N SER A 31 2.36 11.90 6.39
CA SER A 31 2.38 12.70 7.60
C SER A 31 2.46 11.75 8.79
N VAL A 32 3.49 11.88 9.62
CA VAL A 32 3.55 11.19 10.91
C VAL A 32 2.88 12.10 11.92
N ASP A 33 1.82 11.61 12.55
CA ASP A 33 1.14 12.32 13.63
C ASP A 33 2.00 12.16 14.90
N ASP A 34 3.03 12.99 15.00
CA ASP A 34 3.76 13.18 16.24
C ASP A 34 3.13 14.40 16.90
N ALA A 35 2.54 14.23 18.09
CA ALA A 35 1.74 15.23 18.82
C ALA A 35 2.47 16.57 19.07
N VAL A 36 3.76 16.65 18.73
CA VAL A 36 4.63 17.83 18.90
C VAL A 36 5.11 18.41 17.56
N THR A 37 5.17 17.65 16.46
CA THR A 37 5.65 18.13 15.16
C THR A 37 5.05 17.35 13.99
N GLU A 38 4.34 18.04 13.09
CA GLU A 38 3.83 17.48 11.82
C GLU A 38 4.99 17.09 10.88
N ARG A 39 5.64 15.95 11.15
CA ARG A 39 6.81 15.52 10.40
C ARG A 39 6.38 14.77 9.14
N ARG A 40 6.64 15.37 7.98
CA ARG A 40 6.46 14.71 6.69
C ARG A 40 7.62 13.75 6.41
N VAL A 41 7.32 12.45 6.31
CA VAL A 41 8.26 11.41 5.92
C VAL A 41 8.06 11.09 4.44
N LYS A 42 9.15 11.18 3.67
CA LYS A 42 9.16 10.74 2.27
C LYS A 42 9.73 9.34 2.21
N ALA A 43 8.98 8.41 1.62
CA ALA A 43 9.42 7.04 1.43
C ALA A 43 9.21 6.64 -0.04
N MET A 44 10.04 5.73 -0.54
CA MET A 44 9.93 5.19 -1.89
C MET A 44 9.76 3.69 -1.81
N GLY A 45 8.70 3.17 -2.44
CA GLY A 45 8.39 1.75 -2.43
C GLY A 45 6.90 1.49 -2.60
N VAL A 46 6.49 0.35 -2.08
CA VAL A 46 5.11 -0.10 -2.02
C VAL A 46 4.67 -0.02 -0.58
N TRP A 47 3.58 0.68 -0.34
CA TRP A 47 2.99 0.75 0.98
C TRP A 47 2.10 -0.47 1.24
N LEU A 48 2.20 -1.02 2.44
CA LEU A 48 1.50 -2.22 2.89
C LEU A 48 0.98 -2.00 4.31
N THR A 49 -0.15 -2.63 4.64
CA THR A 49 -0.80 -2.49 5.94
C THR A 49 -1.17 -3.83 6.55
N ASP A 50 -1.26 -3.90 7.88
CA ASP A 50 -1.60 -5.13 8.62
C ASP A 50 -3.08 -5.47 8.54
N ARG A 51 -3.88 -4.46 8.27
CA ARG A 51 -5.33 -4.54 8.20
C ARG A 51 -5.86 -3.87 6.95
N LEU A 52 -7.10 -4.21 6.60
CA LEU A 52 -7.84 -3.47 5.59
C LEU A 52 -8.10 -2.05 6.10
N LEU A 53 -7.59 -1.06 5.38
CA LEU A 53 -7.99 0.32 5.63
C LEU A 53 -9.41 0.54 5.12
N GLU A 54 -10.22 1.25 5.91
CA GLU A 54 -11.55 1.68 5.49
C GLU A 54 -11.46 2.81 4.47
N SER A 55 -12.57 3.15 3.83
CA SER A 55 -12.59 4.09 2.70
C SER A 55 -11.94 5.45 3.00
N ASP A 56 -12.05 5.92 4.24
CA ASP A 56 -11.52 7.19 4.74
C ASP A 56 -10.11 7.08 5.37
N ASP A 57 -9.61 5.87 5.61
CA ASP A 57 -8.27 5.64 6.15
C ASP A 57 -7.28 5.39 5.00
N GLY A 58 -6.38 6.35 4.77
CA GLY A 58 -5.28 6.22 3.82
C GLY A 58 -5.56 6.62 2.36
N PRO A 59 -4.69 6.24 1.43
CA PRO A 59 -4.75 6.71 0.04
C PRO A 59 -6.02 6.23 -0.70
N PRO A 60 -6.57 7.05 -1.61
CA PRO A 60 -7.76 6.68 -2.37
C PRO A 60 -7.49 5.43 -3.21
N GLY A 61 -8.43 4.48 -3.20
CA GLY A 61 -8.36 3.29 -4.04
C GLY A 61 -9.62 2.44 -3.98
N ASP A 62 -10.03 1.92 -5.13
CA ASP A 62 -11.26 1.13 -5.30
C ASP A 62 -11.01 -0.38 -5.28
N ALA A 63 -9.74 -0.78 -5.20
CA ALA A 63 -9.31 -2.17 -5.13
C ALA A 63 -8.37 -2.40 -3.94
N THR A 64 -8.55 -3.53 -3.28
CA THR A 64 -7.67 -4.00 -2.21
C THR A 64 -7.01 -5.30 -2.61
N LEU A 65 -5.69 -5.28 -2.65
CA LEU A 65 -4.85 -6.43 -2.85
C LEU A 65 -4.44 -7.02 -1.50
N GLU A 66 -4.64 -8.31 -1.35
CA GLU A 66 -4.02 -9.14 -0.34
C GLU A 66 -2.65 -9.60 -0.83
N VAL A 67 -1.64 -9.34 -0.02
CA VAL A 67 -0.23 -9.62 -0.29
C VAL A 67 0.24 -10.65 0.73
N LEU A 68 0.35 -11.89 0.29
CA LEU A 68 0.96 -12.94 1.10
C LEU A 68 2.47 -12.89 0.90
N LEU A 69 3.19 -12.42 1.92
CA LEU A 69 4.63 -12.34 1.90
C LEU A 69 5.23 -13.56 2.58
N ASP A 70 6.10 -14.28 1.87
CA ASP A 70 6.92 -15.36 2.41
C ASP A 70 8.16 -14.77 3.14
N ALA A 71 7.89 -14.02 4.21
CA ALA A 71 8.90 -13.42 5.07
C ALA A 71 8.39 -13.28 6.51
N ASN A 72 9.31 -13.08 7.44
CA ASN A 72 8.98 -12.83 8.85
C ASN A 72 8.79 -11.32 9.12
N GLU A 73 8.04 -10.98 10.16
CA GLU A 73 7.75 -9.58 10.54
C GLU A 73 9.03 -8.82 10.87
N ALA A 74 10.00 -9.50 11.48
CA ALA A 74 11.32 -8.94 11.77
C ALA A 74 12.07 -8.43 10.52
N SER A 75 11.78 -8.98 9.33
CA SER A 75 12.37 -8.49 8.08
C SER A 75 11.68 -7.24 7.54
N LEU A 76 10.45 -6.97 7.97
CA LEU A 76 9.67 -5.79 7.60
C LEU A 76 9.82 -4.63 8.58
N GLN A 77 10.22 -4.91 9.83
CA GLN A 77 10.47 -3.91 10.86
C GLN A 77 11.28 -2.68 10.40
N PRO A 78 12.38 -2.80 9.61
CA PRO A 78 13.13 -1.62 9.15
C PRO A 78 12.37 -0.75 8.13
N PHE A 79 11.29 -1.25 7.54
CA PHE A 79 10.43 -0.56 6.58
C PHE A 79 9.15 -0.04 7.22
N GLU A 80 8.95 -0.26 8.52
CA GLU A 80 7.76 0.17 9.25
C GLU A 80 7.78 1.69 9.46
N LEU A 81 6.68 2.34 9.10
CA LEU A 81 6.40 3.73 9.41
C LEU A 81 5.37 3.79 10.55
N ALA A 82 5.88 3.70 11.78
CA ALA A 82 5.05 3.88 12.97
C ALA A 82 4.52 5.32 13.07
N GLY A 83 3.29 5.48 13.56
CA GLY A 83 2.66 6.80 13.79
C GLY A 83 2.09 7.48 12.54
N VAL A 84 2.07 6.81 11.38
CA VAL A 84 1.42 7.34 10.16
C VAL A 84 -0.07 7.03 10.10
N LEU A 85 -0.47 5.83 10.54
CA LEU A 85 -1.84 5.33 10.38
C LEU A 85 -2.51 5.02 11.74
N GLY A 86 -2.24 5.84 12.77
CA GLY A 86 -2.87 5.72 14.09
C GLY A 86 -2.76 4.31 14.67
N GLU A 87 -3.87 3.56 14.65
CA GLU A 87 -3.92 2.18 15.13
C GLU A 87 -3.36 1.14 14.15
N ALA A 88 -3.31 1.43 12.84
CA ALA A 88 -2.82 0.53 11.80
C ALA A 88 -1.31 0.69 11.54
N ARG A 89 -0.65 -0.43 11.25
CA ARG A 89 0.79 -0.46 10.94
C ARG A 89 0.97 -0.27 9.45
N LEU A 90 1.88 0.63 9.09
CA LEU A 90 2.26 0.91 7.71
C LEU A 90 3.67 0.42 7.48
N TRP A 91 3.91 -0.28 6.39
CA TRP A 91 5.24 -0.59 5.89
C TRP A 91 5.42 -0.03 4.50
N VAL A 92 6.61 0.48 4.18
CA VAL A 92 6.96 0.91 2.83
C VAL A 92 8.16 0.12 2.34
N VAL A 93 7.88 -0.90 1.55
CA VAL A 93 8.86 -1.90 1.13
C VAL A 93 9.17 -1.74 -0.36
N PRO A 94 10.44 -1.78 -0.78
CA PRO A 94 10.80 -1.80 -2.19
C PRO A 94 10.17 -2.97 -2.95
N ALA A 95 9.67 -2.71 -4.15
CA ALA A 95 9.09 -3.70 -5.05
C ALA A 95 10.07 -4.83 -5.40
N THR A 96 11.36 -4.53 -5.44
CA THR A 96 12.44 -5.52 -5.66
C THR A 96 12.50 -6.60 -4.56
N ILE A 97 12.07 -6.27 -3.35
CA ILE A 97 11.99 -7.21 -2.22
C ILE A 97 10.66 -7.96 -2.24
N LEU A 98 9.57 -7.27 -2.58
CA LEU A 98 8.22 -7.86 -2.61
C LEU A 98 8.03 -8.83 -3.77
N ASN A 99 8.34 -8.44 -5.01
CA ASN A 99 8.05 -9.24 -6.20
C ASN A 99 8.55 -10.70 -6.14
N PRO A 100 9.78 -11.01 -5.68
CA PRO A 100 10.24 -12.40 -5.61
C PRO A 100 9.66 -13.22 -4.44
N ARG A 101 9.07 -12.56 -3.42
CA ARG A 101 8.64 -13.20 -2.16
C ARG A 101 7.16 -13.03 -1.84
N SER A 102 6.42 -12.31 -2.68
CA SER A 102 5.01 -12.04 -2.48
C SER A 102 4.14 -12.82 -3.43
N ARG A 103 2.98 -13.25 -2.94
CA ARG A 103 1.86 -13.73 -3.74
C ARG A 103 0.72 -12.75 -3.59
N LEU A 104 0.15 -12.37 -4.72
CA LEU A 104 -0.88 -11.33 -4.78
C LEU A 104 -2.23 -11.95 -5.05
N ARG A 105 -3.24 -11.44 -4.37
CA ARG A 105 -4.63 -11.78 -4.60
C ARG A 105 -5.48 -10.53 -4.51
N ILE A 106 -6.36 -10.34 -5.48
CA ILE A 106 -7.37 -9.28 -5.39
C ILE A 106 -8.42 -9.76 -4.38
N LEU A 107 -8.52 -9.09 -3.23
CA LEU A 107 -9.45 -9.46 -2.17
C LEU A 107 -10.82 -8.82 -2.42
N ARG A 108 -10.82 -7.51 -2.67
CA ARG A 108 -12.02 -6.74 -2.99
C ARG A 108 -11.75 -5.80 -4.14
N VAL A 109 -12.76 -5.64 -4.97
CA VAL A 109 -12.89 -4.57 -5.95
C VAL A 109 -14.27 -4.00 -5.68
N ASP A 110 -14.37 -2.71 -5.44
CA ASP A 110 -15.68 -2.07 -5.43
C ASP A 110 -16.06 -1.71 -6.88
N PRO A 111 -17.04 -2.41 -7.48
CA PRO A 111 -17.43 -2.15 -8.85
C PRO A 111 -18.25 -0.86 -8.99
N ARG A 112 -18.62 -0.15 -7.91
CA ARG A 112 -19.40 1.08 -8.01
C ARG A 112 -18.57 2.29 -8.43
N SER A 113 -17.24 2.24 -8.31
CA SER A 113 -16.32 3.21 -8.91
C SER A 113 -15.94 2.90 -10.37
N SER A 114 -16.59 1.93 -11.02
CA SER A 114 -16.31 1.60 -12.44
C SER A 114 -16.72 2.69 -13.44
N GLY A 115 -17.35 3.77 -12.98
CA GLY A 115 -17.71 4.92 -13.80
C GLY A 115 -16.78 6.09 -13.54
N TRP A 116 -16.01 6.50 -14.55
CA TRP A 116 -15.35 7.81 -14.63
C TRP A 116 -14.20 8.08 -13.62
N PHE A 117 -12.99 7.60 -13.94
CA PHE A 117 -11.83 8.48 -13.76
C PHE A 117 -11.45 9.01 -15.14
N ASP A 118 -12.01 10.18 -15.44
CA ASP A 118 -11.59 11.05 -16.53
C ASP A 118 -10.07 11.23 -16.40
N ARG A 119 -9.37 10.79 -17.44
CA ARG A 119 -7.96 11.10 -17.66
C ARG A 119 -7.86 12.60 -17.94
N ARG A 120 -7.93 13.46 -16.93
CA ARG A 120 -7.49 14.86 -17.02
C ARG A 120 -6.94 15.36 -15.68
N GLU A 121 -5.97 16.25 -15.83
CA GLU A 121 -5.46 17.17 -14.81
C GLU A 121 -4.36 16.64 -13.87
N PHE A 122 -3.21 16.34 -14.48
CA PHE A 122 -1.94 16.89 -13.99
C PHE A 122 -1.14 17.40 -15.20
N GLN A 123 -1.61 18.51 -15.76
CA GLN A 123 -0.74 19.53 -16.33
C GLN A 123 -1.03 20.80 -15.53
N GLU A 124 -0.04 21.25 -14.76
CA GLU A 124 0.35 22.65 -14.62
C GLU A 124 1.76 22.70 -14.02
#